data_AF-A0A7W7IQJ4-F1
#
_entry.id   AF-A0A7W7IQJ4-F1
#
_cell.length_a   1.000
_cell.length_b   1.000
_cell.length_c   1.000
_cell.angle_alpha   90.00
_cell.angle_beta   90.00
_cell.angle_gamma   90.00
#
_symmetry.space_group_name_H-M   'P 1'
#
loop_
_entity.id
_entity.type
_entity.pdbx_description
1 polymer ?
#
loop_
_entity_poly.entity_id
_entity_poly.type
_entity_poly.pdbx_seq_one_letter_code
_entity_poly.pdbx_strand_id
1 'polypeptide(L)'
;MRTPRRARPNARDLARLKEARDILEGLMIQLRPATPEHNSVVNAFDAVRTAAIDWTGNPEIWSGTDSAGRRALPDPFVKRPEHSKWPR
;
A
#
# COMPACT_ATOMS: atom_id res chain seq x y z
N MET A 1 -7.61 18.46 -26.96
CA MET A 1 -7.14 18.60 -25.56
C MET A 1 -5.85 17.80 -25.40
N ARG A 2 -4.71 18.45 -25.08
CA ARG A 2 -3.46 17.73 -24.77
C ARG A 2 -3.56 17.23 -23.34
N THR A 3 -3.64 15.91 -23.14
CA THR A 3 -3.50 15.31 -21.82
C THR A 3 -2.15 15.75 -21.24
N PRO A 4 -2.08 16.37 -20.05
CA PRO A 4 -0.81 16.75 -19.47
C PRO A 4 0.07 15.50 -19.36
N ARG A 5 1.33 15.58 -19.84
CA ARG A 5 2.30 14.48 -19.68
C ARG A 5 2.39 14.20 -18.19
N ARG A 6 1.94 13.01 -17.76
CA ARG A 6 2.07 12.57 -16.37
C ARG A 6 3.54 12.73 -15.97
N ALA A 7 3.80 13.49 -14.90
CA ALA A 7 5.13 13.62 -14.36
C ALA A 7 5.62 12.21 -14.00
N ARG A 8 6.83 11.85 -14.44
CA ARG A 8 7.41 10.56 -14.06
C ARG A 8 7.63 10.57 -12.54
N PRO A 9 7.27 9.50 -11.83
CA PRO A 9 7.49 9.42 -10.40
C PRO A 9 8.99 9.50 -10.09
N ASN A 10 9.36 10.29 -9.08
CA ASN A 10 10.72 10.39 -8.58
C ASN A 10 10.97 9.35 -7.47
N ALA A 11 12.21 9.25 -6.97
CA ALA A 11 12.56 8.28 -5.94
C ALA A 11 11.72 8.42 -4.64
N ARG A 12 11.31 9.64 -4.28
CA ARG A 12 10.47 9.90 -3.11
C ARG A 12 9.04 9.39 -3.33
N ASP A 13 8.51 9.55 -4.54
CA ASP A 13 7.19 9.03 -4.91
C ASP A 13 7.17 7.49 -4.83
N LEU A 14 8.23 6.85 -5.36
CA LEU A 14 8.39 5.40 -5.30
C LEU A 14 8.51 4.90 -3.85
N ALA A 15 9.24 5.62 -2.98
CA ALA A 15 9.34 5.28 -1.57
C ALA A 15 7.97 5.34 -0.86
N ARG A 16 7.16 6.35 -1.18
CA ARG A 16 5.79 6.48 -0.64
C ARG A 16 4.85 5.36 -1.11
N LEU A 17 4.99 4.91 -2.36
CA LEU A 17 4.21 3.78 -2.87
C LEU A 17 4.56 2.48 -2.13
N LYS A 18 5.84 2.27 -1.81
CA LYS A 18 6.29 1.14 -0.99
C LYS A 18 5.76 1.23 0.44
N GLU A 19 5.86 2.39 1.07
CA GLU A 19 5.32 2.63 2.42
C GLU A 19 3.80 2.39 2.47
N ALA A 20 3.05 2.89 1.50
CA ALA A 20 1.61 2.66 1.40
C ALA A 20 1.27 1.16 1.26
N ARG A 21 2.06 0.42 0.48
CA ARG A 21 1.91 -1.02 0.36
C ARG A 21 2.12 -1.72 1.70
N ASP A 22 3.21 -1.42 2.39
CA ASP A 22 3.57 -2.08 3.65
C ASP A 22 2.51 -1.82 4.75
N ILE A 23 1.97 -0.60 4.79
CA ILE A 23 0.88 -0.25 5.71
C ILE A 23 -0.39 -1.06 5.40
N LEU A 24 -0.79 -1.13 4.13
CA LEU A 24 -2.00 -1.84 3.74
C LEU A 24 -1.85 -3.36 3.94
N GLU A 25 -0.70 -3.93 3.60
CA GLU A 25 -0.38 -5.35 3.84
C GLU A 25 -0.38 -5.67 5.34
N GLY A 26 0.17 -4.77 6.17
CA GLY A 26 0.13 -4.89 7.63
C GLY A 26 -1.29 -4.85 8.19
N LEU A 27 -2.15 -3.95 7.69
CA LEU A 27 -3.55 -3.88 8.08
C LEU A 27 -4.33 -5.13 7.67
N MET A 28 -4.10 -5.68 6.47
CA MET A 28 -4.75 -6.92 6.03
C MET A 28 -4.46 -8.09 6.97
N ILE A 29 -3.25 -8.18 7.51
CA ILE A 29 -2.83 -9.26 8.41
C ILE A 29 -3.40 -9.08 9.82
N GLN A 30 -3.55 -7.84 10.28
CA GLN A 30 -4.12 -7.56 11.61
C GLN A 30 -5.65 -7.63 11.66
N LEU A 31 -6.33 -7.44 10.52
CA LEU A 31 -7.79 -7.48 10.43
C LEU A 31 -8.32 -8.89 10.24
N ARG A 32 -9.50 -9.17 10.78
CA ARG A 32 -10.18 -10.46 10.57
C ARG A 32 -10.73 -10.52 9.14
N PRO A 33 -10.45 -11.58 8.35
CA PRO A 33 -10.86 -11.66 6.95
C PRO A 33 -12.36 -11.52 6.67
N ALA A 34 -13.21 -11.83 7.65
CA ALA A 34 -14.67 -11.78 7.49
C ALA A 34 -15.28 -10.41 7.79
N THR A 35 -14.48 -9.37 8.08
CA THR A 35 -15.03 -8.06 8.45
C THR A 35 -15.04 -7.07 7.29
N PRO A 36 -15.99 -6.13 7.25
CA PRO A 36 -16.05 -5.09 6.22
C PRO A 36 -14.76 -4.25 6.14
N GLU A 37 -14.06 -4.06 7.24
CA GLU A 37 -12.79 -3.33 7.30
C GLU A 37 -11.70 -4.08 6.54
N HIS A 38 -11.60 -5.41 6.70
CA HIS A 38 -10.64 -6.20 5.93
C HIS A 38 -10.90 -6.07 4.42
N ASN A 39 -12.16 -6.19 4.01
CA ASN A 39 -12.55 -6.03 2.60
C ASN A 39 -12.23 -4.62 2.08
N SER A 40 -12.41 -3.59 2.91
CA SER A 40 -12.09 -2.21 2.56
C SER A 40 -10.58 -2.02 2.35
N VAL A 41 -9.75 -2.65 3.20
CA VAL A 41 -8.29 -2.61 3.05
C VAL A 41 -7.82 -3.39 1.81
N VAL A 42 -8.43 -4.54 1.51
CA VAL A 42 -8.15 -5.30 0.27
C VAL A 42 -8.44 -4.44 -0.96
N ASN A 43 -9.61 -3.80 -1.02
CA ASN A 43 -9.98 -2.92 -2.13
C ASN A 43 -9.02 -1.73 -2.26
N ALA A 44 -8.61 -1.14 -1.13
CA ALA A 44 -7.64 -0.05 -1.12
C ALA A 44 -6.26 -0.52 -1.62
N PHE A 45 -5.82 -1.70 -1.21
CA PHE A 45 -4.57 -2.31 -1.68
C PHE A 45 -4.55 -2.49 -3.20
N ASP A 46 -5.62 -3.03 -3.76
CA ASP A 46 -5.75 -3.23 -5.22
C ASP A 46 -5.84 -1.90 -5.99
N ALA A 47 -6.52 -0.90 -5.44
CA ALA A 47 -6.61 0.43 -6.03
C ALA A 47 -5.23 1.12 -6.06
N VAL A 48 -4.48 1.07 -4.95
CA VAL A 48 -3.13 1.67 -4.88
C VAL A 48 -2.16 0.92 -5.80
N ARG A 49 -2.24 -0.41 -5.86
CA ARG A 49 -1.47 -1.22 -6.82
C ARG A 49 -1.71 -0.76 -8.25
N THR A 50 -2.98 -0.66 -8.66
CA THR A 50 -3.36 -0.26 -10.02
C THR A 50 -2.83 1.13 -10.34
N ALA A 51 -3.05 2.10 -9.43
CA ALA A 51 -2.54 3.46 -9.60
C ALA A 51 -1.01 3.53 -9.70
N ALA A 52 -0.29 2.72 -8.91
CA ALA A 52 1.17 2.64 -8.96
C ALA A 52 1.67 2.10 -10.30
N ILE A 53 1.04 1.04 -10.82
CA ILE A 53 1.39 0.45 -12.12
C ILE A 53 1.09 1.44 -13.25
N ASP A 54 -0.07 2.09 -13.22
CA ASP A 54 -0.47 3.08 -14.23
C ASP A 54 0.42 4.35 -14.24
N TRP A 55 0.96 4.71 -13.08
CA TRP A 55 1.81 5.89 -12.97
C TRP A 55 3.27 5.59 -13.34
N THR A 56 3.79 4.43 -12.93
CA THR A 56 5.18 4.03 -13.17
C THR A 56 5.39 3.33 -14.51
N GLY A 57 4.33 2.72 -15.06
CA GLY A 57 4.41 1.79 -16.19
C GLY A 57 5.16 0.49 -15.85
N ASN A 58 5.42 0.22 -14.56
CA ASN A 58 6.23 -0.90 -14.12
C ASN A 58 5.45 -1.79 -13.13
N PRO A 59 4.98 -2.99 -13.54
CA PRO A 59 4.29 -3.91 -12.63
C PRO A 59 5.19 -4.42 -11.48
N GLU A 60 6.51 -4.45 -11.69
CA GLU A 60 7.49 -4.94 -10.70
C GLU A 60 7.67 -3.97 -9.53
N ILE A 61 7.19 -2.73 -9.62
CA ILE A 61 7.24 -1.80 -8.46
C ILE A 61 6.43 -2.34 -7.27
N TRP A 62 5.46 -3.21 -7.55
CA TRP A 62 4.58 -3.82 -6.58
C TRP A 62 4.95 -5.27 -6.24
N SER A 63 5.92 -5.88 -6.95
CA SER A 63 6.36 -7.24 -6.65
C SER A 63 7.19 -7.20 -5.37
N GLY A 64 6.58 -7.68 -4.29
CA GLY A 64 7.12 -7.63 -2.93
C GLY A 64 8.18 -8.65 -2.61
N THR A 65 9.10 -8.87 -3.54
CA THR A 65 10.33 -9.58 -3.23
C THR A 65 11.36 -8.54 -2.80
N ASP A 66 11.70 -8.57 -1.51
CA ASP A 66 13.03 -8.12 -1.10
C ASP A 66 14.09 -8.86 -1.96
N SER A 67 15.32 -8.35 -2.00
CA SER A 67 16.44 -9.01 -2.71
C SER A 67 16.76 -10.43 -2.19
N ALA A 68 15.99 -10.95 -1.22
CA ALA A 68 16.10 -12.25 -0.58
C ALA A 68 14.86 -13.16 -0.78
N GLY A 69 13.84 -12.75 -1.52
CA GLY A 69 12.66 -13.58 -1.84
C GLY A 69 11.63 -13.77 -0.72
N ARG A 70 11.69 -13.00 0.38
CA ARG A 70 10.79 -13.13 1.53
C ARG A 70 9.71 -12.03 1.50
N ARG A 71 8.45 -12.44 1.58
CA ARG A 71 7.35 -11.54 1.97
C ARG A 71 7.65 -11.04 3.38
N ALA A 72 7.91 -9.75 3.54
CA ALA A 72 8.06 -9.14 4.84
C ALA A 72 6.74 -9.32 5.60
N LEU A 73 6.73 -10.24 6.57
CA LEU A 73 5.65 -10.30 7.54
C LEU A 73 5.64 -8.95 8.28
N PRO A 74 4.47 -8.33 8.48
CA PRO A 74 4.38 -7.06 9.16
C PRO A 74 4.94 -7.23 10.57
N ASP A 75 5.77 -6.27 10.94
CA ASP A 75 6.41 -6.22 12.24
C ASP A 75 5.33 -6.24 13.34
N PRO A 76 5.36 -7.22 14.27
CA PRO A 76 4.37 -7.32 15.34
C PRO A 76 4.39 -6.11 16.31
N PHE A 77 5.35 -5.19 16.19
CA PHE A 77 5.52 -4.04 17.08
C PHE A 77 4.92 -2.72 16.60
N VAL A 78 4.15 -2.70 15.50
CA VAL A 78 3.41 -1.47 15.13
C VAL A 78 2.33 -1.19 16.17
N LYS A 79 2.65 -0.31 17.13
CA LYS A 79 1.73 0.21 18.15
C LYS A 79 0.43 0.66 17.46
N ARG A 80 -0.70 0.06 17.87
CA ARG A 80 -2.04 0.49 17.43
C ARG A 80 -2.19 2.01 17.61
N PRO A 81 -2.68 2.75 16.61
CA PRO A 81 -3.11 4.12 16.82
C PRO A 81 -4.25 4.16 17.84
N GLU A 82 -4.18 5.06 18.82
CA GLU A 82 -5.24 5.20 19.82
C GLU A 82 -6.53 5.71 19.16
N HIS A 83 -7.57 4.87 19.20
CA HIS A 83 -8.90 5.16 18.64
C HIS A 83 -9.56 6.42 19.25
N SER A 84 -9.09 6.89 20.40
CA SER A 84 -9.66 8.01 21.16
C SER A 84 -9.51 9.39 20.49
N LYS A 85 -8.80 9.49 19.35
CA LYS A 85 -8.51 10.78 18.68
C LYS A 85 -9.26 11.02 17.37
N TRP A 86 -10.15 10.10 16.96
CA TRP A 86 -10.92 10.29 15.73
C TRP A 86 -12.16 11.17 16.01
N PRO A 87 -12.41 12.22 15.22
CA PRO A 87 -13.62 13.02 15.36
C PRO A 87 -14.85 12.13 15.05
N ARG A 88 -15.88 12.24 15.89
CA ARG A 88 -17.16 11.53 15.73
C ARG A 88 -17.97 12.08 14.57
#